data_AF-A0A948V8L5-F1
#
_entry.id   AF-A0A948V8L5-F1
#
_cell.length_a   1.000
_cell.length_b   1.000
_cell.length_c   1.000
_cell.angle_alpha   90.00
_cell.angle_beta   90.00
_cell.angle_gamma   90.00
#
_symmetry.space_group_name_H-M   'P 1'
#
loop_
_entity.id
_entity.type
_entity.pdbx_description
1 polymer ?
#
loop_
_entity_poly.entity_id
_entity_poly.type
_entity_poly.pdbx_seq_one_letter_code
_entity_poly.pdbx_strand_id
1 'polypeptide(L)'
;KELEDLSHYSTAPVAHKLDHSHPDVAARVYRALGMRIVNAGKSKYYEAALDNLEHAKKCYLKGELEADWEALVADVRGRHSRKKGFMARFEQIVSGGCKHVEPTFLERAERRWPKGGKR
;
A
#
# COMPACT_ATOMS: atom_id res chain seq x y z
N LYS A 1 -0.56 -15.38 7.84
CA LYS A 1 -1.63 -15.81 6.91
C LYS A 1 -3.02 -15.73 7.56
N GLU A 2 -3.23 -16.16 8.80
CA GLU A 2 -4.57 -16.16 9.44
C GLU A 2 -5.24 -14.77 9.56
N LEU A 3 -4.48 -13.69 9.68
CA LEU A 3 -5.03 -12.33 9.78
C LEU A 3 -5.56 -11.76 8.46
N GLU A 4 -5.20 -12.37 7.31
CA GLU A 4 -5.62 -11.89 5.98
C GLU A 4 -7.09 -12.20 5.68
N ASP A 5 -7.67 -13.17 6.40
CA ASP A 5 -9.06 -13.60 6.23
C ASP A 5 -10.06 -12.77 7.07
N LEU A 6 -9.57 -12.02 8.06
CA LEU A 6 -10.40 -11.23 8.98
C LEU A 6 -10.96 -9.95 8.33
N SER A 7 -12.25 -9.68 8.56
CA SER A 7 -12.98 -8.53 7.99
C SER A 7 -12.33 -7.18 8.29
N HIS A 8 -12.30 -6.30 7.28
CA HIS A 8 -11.76 -4.93 7.33
C HIS A 8 -12.40 -4.08 8.45
N TYR A 9 -13.69 -4.31 8.74
CA TYR A 9 -14.48 -3.46 9.63
C TYR A 9 -14.01 -3.50 11.10
N SER A 10 -13.37 -4.60 11.51
CA SER A 10 -12.96 -4.81 12.91
C SER A 10 -11.45 -4.58 13.12
N THR A 11 -10.64 -4.79 12.09
CA THR A 11 -9.17 -4.86 12.22
C THR A 11 -8.47 -3.51 12.07
N ALA A 12 -9.00 -2.60 11.25
CA ALA A 12 -8.44 -1.26 11.05
C ALA A 12 -8.46 -0.36 12.33
N PRO A 13 -9.58 -0.24 13.08
CA PRO A 13 -9.60 0.58 14.30
C PRO A 13 -8.77 -0.04 15.44
N VAL A 14 -8.63 -1.37 15.45
CA VAL A 14 -7.79 -2.08 16.42
C VAL A 14 -6.31 -1.84 16.12
N ALA A 15 -5.89 -1.90 14.85
CA ALA A 15 -4.52 -1.59 14.45
C ALA A 15 -4.11 -0.16 14.84
N HIS A 16 -5.01 0.82 14.68
CA HIS A 16 -4.76 2.20 15.07
C HIS A 16 -4.59 2.37 16.60
N LYS A 17 -5.36 1.63 17.40
CA LYS A 17 -5.19 1.62 18.87
C LYS A 17 -3.90 0.91 19.29
N LEU A 18 -3.49 -0.12 18.55
CA LEU A 18 -2.28 -0.90 18.82
C LEU A 18 -1.00 -0.18 18.41
N ASP A 19 -1.02 0.74 17.44
CA ASP A 19 0.17 1.48 16.96
C ASP A 19 0.91 2.24 18.09
N HIS A 20 0.21 2.59 19.18
CA HIS A 20 0.83 3.25 20.33
C HIS A 20 1.41 2.28 21.38
N SER A 21 0.89 1.06 21.49
CA SER A 21 1.24 0.14 22.59
C SER A 21 2.05 -1.07 22.14
N HIS A 22 1.78 -1.58 20.93
CA HIS A 22 2.36 -2.79 20.36
C HIS A 22 2.57 -2.60 18.84
N PRO A 23 3.60 -1.82 18.45
CA PRO A 23 3.85 -1.48 17.06
C PRO A 23 4.14 -2.72 16.19
N ASP A 24 4.76 -3.75 16.74
CA ASP A 24 5.00 -5.04 16.08
C ASP A 24 3.70 -5.76 15.65
N VAL A 25 2.70 -5.79 16.54
CA VAL A 25 1.39 -6.40 16.28
C VAL A 25 0.62 -5.56 15.26
N ALA A 26 0.65 -4.24 15.41
CA ALA A 26 0.02 -3.32 14.46
C ALA A 26 0.60 -3.48 13.05
N ALA A 27 1.93 -3.61 12.91
CA ALA A 27 2.60 -3.83 11.63
C ALA A 27 2.09 -5.09 10.92
N ARG A 28 1.91 -6.19 11.67
CA ARG A 28 1.39 -7.46 11.12
C ARG A 28 -0.05 -7.34 10.65
N VAL A 29 -0.89 -6.60 11.37
CA VAL A 29 -2.30 -6.37 10.98
C VAL A 29 -2.38 -5.50 9.73
N TYR A 30 -1.66 -4.38 9.69
CA TYR A 30 -1.62 -3.50 8.53
C TYR A 30 -1.07 -4.20 7.29
N ARG A 31 -0.01 -5.01 7.44
CA ARG A 31 0.50 -5.90 6.39
C ARG A 31 -0.60 -6.82 5.86
N ALA A 32 -1.33 -7.50 6.74
CA ALA A 32 -2.39 -8.43 6.34
C ALA A 32 -3.51 -7.72 5.55
N LEU A 33 -3.93 -6.53 6.01
CA LEU A 33 -4.96 -5.74 5.33
C LEU A 33 -4.51 -5.27 3.94
N GLY A 34 -3.28 -4.75 3.83
CA GLY A 34 -2.71 -4.36 2.56
C GLY A 34 -2.62 -5.53 1.58
N MET A 35 -2.03 -6.64 2.02
CA MET A 35 -1.85 -7.82 1.17
C MET A 35 -3.16 -8.45 0.72
N ARG A 36 -4.19 -8.48 1.58
CA ARG A 36 -5.52 -8.96 1.20
C ARG A 36 -6.08 -8.19 0.01
N ILE A 37 -5.97 -6.85 0.03
CA ILE A 37 -6.49 -6.00 -1.04
C ILE A 37 -5.70 -6.21 -2.33
N VAL A 38 -4.37 -6.31 -2.26
CA VAL A 38 -3.52 -6.52 -3.43
C VAL A 38 -3.78 -7.89 -4.05
N ASN A 39 -3.95 -8.92 -3.22
CA ASN A 39 -4.29 -10.29 -3.62
C ASN A 39 -5.66 -10.38 -4.28
N ALA A 40 -6.65 -9.61 -3.81
CA ALA A 40 -7.99 -9.54 -4.42
C ALA A 40 -7.98 -8.97 -5.86
N GLY A 41 -6.90 -8.29 -6.27
CA GLY A 41 -6.70 -7.85 -7.65
C GLY A 41 -7.60 -6.70 -8.11
N LYS A 42 -8.38 -6.09 -7.20
CA LYS A 42 -9.28 -4.99 -7.50
C LYS A 42 -8.54 -3.66 -7.42
N SER A 43 -8.13 -3.12 -8.58
CA SER A 43 -7.34 -1.88 -8.70
C SER A 43 -7.98 -0.66 -8.03
N LYS A 44 -9.32 -0.59 -7.97
CA LYS A 44 -10.07 0.46 -7.25
C LYS A 44 -9.63 0.63 -5.79
N TYR A 45 -9.15 -0.43 -5.14
CA TYR A 45 -8.80 -0.42 -3.72
C TYR A 45 -7.29 -0.34 -3.48
N TYR A 46 -6.46 -0.18 -4.52
CA TYR A 46 -5.01 -0.12 -4.34
C TYR A 46 -4.56 1.05 -3.48
N GLU A 47 -5.29 2.17 -3.47
CA GLU A 47 -5.01 3.29 -2.57
C GLU A 47 -5.12 2.87 -1.09
N ALA A 48 -6.24 2.25 -0.70
CA ALA A 48 -6.40 1.69 0.64
C ALA A 48 -5.34 0.62 0.97
N ALA A 49 -4.89 -0.17 -0.01
CA ALA A 49 -3.81 -1.13 0.20
C ALA A 49 -2.47 -0.44 0.51
N LEU A 50 -2.18 0.64 -0.20
CA LEU A 50 -0.98 1.45 -0.04
C LEU A 50 -0.98 2.17 1.31
N ASP A 51 -2.11 2.74 1.72
CA ASP A 51 -2.27 3.38 3.04
C ASP A 51 -1.95 2.38 4.17
N ASN A 52 -2.52 1.17 4.09
CA ASN A 52 -2.21 0.11 5.06
C ASN A 52 -0.72 -0.25 5.06
N LEU A 53 -0.08 -0.38 3.89
CA LEU A 53 1.35 -0.70 3.82
C LEU A 53 2.24 0.45 4.30
N GLU A 54 1.83 1.71 4.13
CA GLU A 54 2.51 2.88 4.69
C GLU A 54 2.44 2.88 6.22
N HIS A 55 1.27 2.57 6.79
CA HIS A 55 1.13 2.38 8.23
C HIS A 55 1.98 1.21 8.73
N ALA A 56 1.99 0.08 8.01
CA ALA A 56 2.85 -1.05 8.34
C ALA A 56 4.33 -0.63 8.40
N LYS A 57 4.82 0.12 7.40
CA LYS A 57 6.20 0.64 7.38
C LYS A 57 6.51 1.45 8.64
N LYS A 58 5.62 2.39 9.03
CA LYS A 58 5.80 3.21 10.23
C LYS A 58 5.89 2.35 11.49
N CYS A 59 5.02 1.35 11.60
CA CYS A 59 5.02 0.42 12.74
C CYS A 59 6.29 -0.45 12.78
N TYR A 60 6.76 -0.96 11.64
CA TYR A 60 8.01 -1.71 11.54
C TYR A 60 9.22 -0.88 11.97
N LEU A 61 9.32 0.37 11.51
CA LEU A 61 10.39 1.28 11.91
C LEU A 61 10.35 1.61 13.40
N LYS A 62 9.16 1.86 13.97
CA LYS A 62 8.99 2.10 15.41
C LYS A 62 9.37 0.88 16.27
N GLY A 63 9.14 -0.33 15.76
CA GLY A 63 9.46 -1.58 16.44
C GLY A 63 10.90 -2.07 16.23
N GLU A 64 11.76 -1.32 15.53
CA GLU A 64 13.10 -1.76 15.12
C GLU A 64 13.11 -3.07 14.30
N LEU A 65 12.00 -3.36 13.61
CA LEU A 65 11.77 -4.58 12.81
C LEU A 65 12.02 -4.31 11.31
N GLU A 66 13.12 -3.65 10.98
CA GLU A 66 13.43 -3.26 9.59
C GLU A 66 13.67 -4.49 8.69
N ALA A 67 14.24 -5.57 9.23
CA ALA A 67 14.42 -6.83 8.51
C ALA A 67 13.08 -7.44 8.05
N ASP A 68 12.03 -7.34 8.87
CA ASP A 68 10.69 -7.82 8.50
C ASP A 68 10.04 -6.95 7.43
N TRP A 69 10.31 -5.64 7.47
CA TRP A 69 9.89 -4.71 6.42
C TRP A 69 10.56 -5.04 5.08
N GLU A 70 11.88 -5.25 5.05
CA GLU A 70 12.61 -5.64 3.84
C GLU A 70 12.12 -6.99 3.28
N ALA A 71 11.84 -7.96 4.14
CA ALA A 71 11.24 -9.23 3.73
C ALA A 71 9.85 -9.05 3.08
N LEU A 72 9.02 -8.14 3.62
CA LEU A 72 7.74 -7.79 3.01
C LEU A 72 7.92 -7.12 1.64
N VAL A 73 8.88 -6.20 1.52
CA VAL A 73 9.19 -5.53 0.25
C VAL A 73 9.60 -6.55 -0.81
N ALA A 74 10.46 -7.51 -0.46
CA ALA A 74 10.85 -8.59 -1.36
C ALA A 74 9.66 -9.46 -1.80
N ASP A 75 8.77 -9.84 -0.86
CA ASP A 75 7.56 -10.63 -1.18
C ASP A 75 6.63 -9.88 -2.15
N VAL A 76 6.40 -8.58 -1.89
CA VAL A 76 5.56 -7.72 -2.73
C VAL A 76 6.16 -7.58 -4.13
N ARG A 77 7.47 -7.32 -4.24
CA ARG A 77 8.18 -7.25 -5.52
C ARG A 77 8.08 -8.56 -6.30
N GLY A 78 8.26 -9.70 -5.64
CA GLY A 78 8.17 -11.02 -6.28
C GLY A 78 6.77 -11.35 -6.79
N ARG A 79 5.73 -11.11 -5.97
CA ARG A 79 4.36 -11.54 -6.27
C ARG A 79 3.55 -10.56 -7.11
N HIS A 80 3.88 -9.27 -7.02
CA HIS A 80 3.02 -8.21 -7.53
C HIS A 80 3.69 -7.29 -8.57
N SER A 81 4.89 -7.63 -9.04
CA SER A 81 5.64 -6.90 -10.10
C SER A 81 4.85 -6.58 -11.38
N ARG A 82 3.84 -7.39 -11.72
CA ARG A 82 2.96 -7.18 -12.89
C ARG A 82 1.93 -6.06 -12.67
N LYS A 83 1.61 -5.69 -11.43
CA LYS A 83 0.63 -4.65 -11.08
C LYS A 83 1.30 -3.28 -11.12
N LYS A 84 1.64 -2.78 -12.31
CA LYS A 84 2.45 -1.56 -12.50
C LYS A 84 1.92 -0.33 -11.77
N GLY A 85 0.61 -0.11 -11.75
CA GLY A 85 0.01 1.02 -11.02
C GLY A 85 0.12 0.93 -9.49
N PHE A 86 0.10 -0.29 -8.94
CA PHE A 86 0.35 -0.51 -7.52
C PHE A 86 1.83 -0.36 -7.20
N MET A 87 2.69 -1.04 -7.97
CA MET A 87 4.15 -1.05 -7.74
C MET A 87 4.75 0.35 -7.80
N ALA A 88 4.33 1.21 -8.73
CA ALA A 88 4.86 2.57 -8.85
C ALA A 88 4.70 3.37 -7.54
N ARG A 89 3.57 3.21 -6.85
CA ARG A 89 3.30 3.89 -5.58
C ARG A 89 3.92 3.16 -4.39
N PHE A 90 3.92 1.83 -4.42
CA PHE A 90 4.58 1.03 -3.39
C PHE A 90 6.08 1.35 -3.31
N GLU A 91 6.77 1.46 -4.44
CA GLU A 91 8.20 1.82 -4.47
C GLU A 91 8.46 3.25 -3.95
N GLN A 92 7.49 4.18 -4.07
CA GLN A 92 7.61 5.50 -3.44
C GLN A 92 7.58 5.39 -1.92
N ILE A 93 6.67 4.56 -1.37
CA ILE A 93 6.61 4.29 0.07
C ILE A 93 7.91 3.66 0.54
N VAL A 94 8.46 2.68 -0.19
CA VAL A 94 9.74 2.02 0.14
C VAL A 94 10.86 3.05 0.16
N SER A 95 11.01 3.82 -0.91
CA SER A 95 12.07 4.84 -1.09
C SER A 95 11.96 6.04 -0.14
N GLY A 96 10.85 6.16 0.61
CA GLY A 96 10.59 7.34 1.45
C GLY A 96 10.34 8.62 0.65
N GLY A 97 10.00 8.48 -0.64
CA GLY A 97 9.70 9.60 -1.51
C GLY A 97 8.45 10.33 -1.04
N CYS A 98 8.51 11.66 -1.02
CA CYS A 98 7.36 12.52 -0.73
C CYS A 98 6.16 12.13 -1.61
N LYS A 99 4.92 12.22 -1.08
CA LYS A 99 3.68 11.83 -1.78
C LYS A 99 3.64 12.46 -3.17
N HIS A 100 4.05 11.72 -4.19
CA HIS A 100 3.86 12.17 -5.56
C HIS A 100 2.37 11.99 -5.84
N VAL A 101 1.63 13.10 -5.85
CA VAL A 101 0.25 13.13 -6.33
C VAL A 101 0.32 12.70 -7.79
N GLU A 102 0.12 11.41 -8.05
CA GLU A 102 0.01 10.94 -9.41
C GLU A 102 -1.21 11.65 -10.00
N PRO A 103 -1.07 12.28 -11.18
CA PRO A 103 -2.20 12.84 -11.86
C PRO A 103 -3.27 11.76 -11.98
N THR A 104 -4.48 12.13 -11.60
CA THR A 104 -5.68 11.32 -11.71
C THR A 104 -5.80 10.73 -13.11
N PHE A 105 -6.61 9.69 -13.26
CA PHE A 105 -6.87 9.12 -14.59
C PHE A 105 -7.34 10.20 -15.58
N LEU A 106 -8.14 11.18 -15.10
CA LEU A 106 -8.59 12.32 -15.88
C LEU A 106 -7.43 13.21 -16.33
N GLU A 107 -6.54 13.62 -15.42
CA GLU A 107 -5.38 14.45 -15.78
C GLU A 107 -4.41 13.74 -16.74
N ARG A 108 -4.27 12.41 -16.60
CA ARG A 108 -3.50 11.59 -17.55
C ARG A 108 -4.18 11.47 -18.92
N ALA A 109 -5.51 11.36 -18.94
CA ALA A 109 -6.29 11.30 -20.16
C ALA A 109 -6.25 12.64 -20.90
N GLU A 110 -6.39 13.76 -20.20
CA GLU A 110 -6.27 15.11 -20.76
C GLU A 110 -4.89 15.35 -21.37
N ARG A 111 -3.81 14.91 -20.72
CA ARG A 111 -2.45 15.04 -21.26
C ARG A 111 -2.21 14.21 -22.52
N ARG A 112 -2.99 13.14 -22.73
CA ARG A 112 -2.94 12.29 -23.92
C ARG A 112 -3.82 12.79 -25.06
N TRP A 113 -4.84 13.59 -24.76
CA TRP A 113 -5.74 14.08 -25.77
C TRP A 113 -5.06 15.23 -26.54
N PRO A 114 -4.76 15.09 -27.85
CA PRO A 114 -4.32 16.23 -28.64
C PRO A 114 -5.45 17.25 -28.64
N LYS A 115 -5.23 18.42 -28.03
CA LYS A 115 -6.18 19.54 -28.09
C LYS A 115 -6.30 19.99 -29.55
N GLY A 116 -7.32 19.47 -30.23
CA GLY A 116 -7.88 19.99 -31.47
C GLY A 116 -6.94 19.99 -32.67
N GLY A 117 -6.83 18.85 -33.35
CA GLY A 117 -6.62 18.88 -34.80
C GLY A 117 -7.89 19.44 -35.45
N LYS A 118 -7.92 20.76 -35.70
CA LYS A 118 -8.93 21.35 -36.58
C LYS A 118 -8.69 20.80 -37.99
N ARG A 119 -9.66 20.07 -38.52
CA ARG A 119 -9.88 19.96 -39.96
C ARG A 119 -10.56 21.23 -40.45
#